data_AF-A0A1H7CJJ9-F1
#
_entry.id   AF-A0A1H7CJJ9-F1
#
_cell.length_a   1.000
_cell.length_b   1.000
_cell.length_c   1.000
_cell.angle_alpha   90.00
_cell.angle_beta   90.00
_cell.angle_gamma   90.00
#
_symmetry.space_group_name_H-M   'P 1'
#
loop_
_entity.id
_entity.type
_entity.pdbx_description
1 polymer ?
#
loop_
_entity_poly.entity_id
_entity_poly.type
_entity_poly.pdbx_seq_one_letter_code
_entity_poly.pdbx_strand_id
1 'polypeptide(L)'
;MTVATPRPDLGSILAALAAASSRPRYAFLVLGLIAEAARADGEAGPWVQVSGAAGAERVSLRDWLARQLLPLAARDRRRAGLRAKVAARLGSSDPDRVEAALAEEALAIGKANVSRAVSDLVRAGLVRRHYAGRITDHCNRGGRRLAVYRVDPPVLNAIRSRPTLV
;
A
#
# COMPACT_ATOMS: atom_id res chain seq x y z
N MET A 1 15.00 -27.33 -25.22
CA MET A 1 14.89 -25.90 -25.61
C MET A 1 14.24 -25.14 -24.46
N THR A 2 15.03 -24.42 -23.68
CA THR A 2 14.52 -23.54 -22.61
C THR A 2 14.02 -22.25 -23.24
N VAL A 3 12.71 -22.08 -23.30
CA VAL A 3 12.10 -20.82 -23.75
C VAL A 3 12.48 -19.75 -22.72
N ALA A 4 13.25 -18.74 -23.15
CA ALA A 4 13.53 -17.59 -22.30
C ALA A 4 12.20 -16.90 -21.97
N THR A 5 11.83 -16.90 -20.69
CA THR A 5 10.62 -16.20 -20.24
C THR A 5 10.77 -14.72 -20.63
N PRO A 6 9.81 -14.14 -21.39
CA PRO A 6 9.93 -12.76 -21.82
C PRO A 6 10.06 -11.86 -20.58
N ARG A 7 11.00 -10.92 -20.63
CA ARG A 7 11.15 -9.92 -19.56
C ARG A 7 9.82 -9.16 -19.44
N PRO A 8 9.25 -9.05 -18.24
CA PRO A 8 8.01 -8.31 -18.05
C PRO A 8 8.21 -6.86 -18.49
N ASP A 9 7.26 -6.38 -19.27
CA ASP A 9 7.08 -4.99 -19.66
C ASP A 9 5.80 -4.45 -19.04
N LEU A 10 5.47 -3.19 -19.29
CA LEU A 10 4.27 -2.59 -18.71
C LEU A 10 2.98 -3.30 -19.19
N GLY A 11 2.92 -3.71 -20.47
CA GLY A 11 1.74 -4.35 -21.05
C GLY A 11 1.44 -5.69 -20.39
N SER A 12 2.46 -6.53 -20.24
CA SER A 12 2.36 -7.83 -19.56
C SER A 12 2.05 -7.68 -18.07
N ILE A 13 2.59 -6.67 -17.38
CA ILE A 13 2.21 -6.36 -15.99
C ILE A 13 0.73 -6.00 -15.90
N LEU A 14 0.24 -5.09 -16.76
CA LEU A 14 -1.17 -4.69 -16.77
C LEU A 14 -2.10 -5.86 -17.12
N ALA A 15 -1.70 -6.73 -18.05
CA ALA A 15 -2.44 -7.93 -18.41
C ALA A 15 -2.54 -8.92 -17.23
N ALA A 16 -1.42 -9.17 -16.53
CA ALA A 16 -1.40 -10.01 -15.33
C ALA A 16 -2.31 -9.46 -14.23
N LEU A 17 -2.33 -8.14 -14.03
CA LEU A 17 -3.22 -7.48 -13.06
C LEU A 17 -4.69 -7.58 -13.46
N ALA A 18 -5.01 -7.40 -14.73
CA ALA A 18 -6.37 -7.52 -15.24
C ALA A 18 -6.95 -8.93 -15.04
N ALA A 19 -6.11 -9.96 -15.14
CA ALA A 19 -6.50 -11.34 -14.89
C ALA A 19 -6.64 -11.66 -13.38
N ALA A 20 -5.82 -11.06 -12.52
CA ALA A 20 -5.71 -11.45 -11.11
C ALA A 20 -6.47 -10.57 -10.12
N SER A 21 -6.90 -9.36 -10.52
CA SER A 21 -7.53 -8.36 -9.65
C SER A 21 -8.83 -7.81 -10.22
N SER A 22 -9.82 -7.64 -9.36
CA SER A 22 -11.05 -6.88 -9.69
C SER A 22 -10.82 -5.36 -9.73
N ARG A 23 -9.62 -4.89 -9.35
CA ARG A 23 -9.24 -3.46 -9.31
C ARG A 23 -7.82 -3.28 -9.88
N PRO A 24 -7.57 -3.62 -11.15
CA PRO A 24 -6.22 -3.67 -11.71
C PRO A 24 -5.49 -2.33 -11.63
N ARG A 25 -6.20 -1.20 -11.82
CA ARG A 25 -5.63 0.14 -11.68
C ARG A 25 -5.14 0.43 -10.25
N TYR A 26 -5.93 0.07 -9.25
CA TYR A 26 -5.54 0.25 -7.85
C TYR A 26 -4.35 -0.64 -7.49
N ALA A 27 -4.39 -1.92 -7.90
CA ALA A 27 -3.27 -2.84 -7.70
C ALA A 27 -1.98 -2.34 -8.38
N PHE A 28 -2.08 -1.76 -9.58
CA PHE A 28 -0.95 -1.14 -10.27
C PHE A 28 -0.37 0.04 -9.49
N LEU A 29 -1.20 0.93 -8.94
CA LEU A 29 -0.72 2.03 -8.08
C LEU A 29 -0.02 1.51 -6.82
N VAL A 30 -0.56 0.45 -6.19
CA VAL A 30 0.11 -0.20 -5.06
C VAL A 30 1.47 -0.78 -5.47
N LEU A 31 1.56 -1.43 -6.64
CA LEU A 31 2.82 -1.95 -7.15
C LEU A 31 3.84 -0.83 -7.39
N GLY A 32 3.41 0.29 -7.96
CA GLY A 32 4.24 1.48 -8.16
C GLY A 32 4.83 2.00 -6.85
N LEU A 33 4.00 2.17 -5.82
CA LEU A 33 4.47 2.63 -4.50
C LEU A 33 5.37 1.60 -3.80
N ILE A 34 5.11 0.30 -3.94
CA ILE A 34 6.02 -0.75 -3.44
C ILE A 34 7.36 -0.66 -4.17
N ALA A 35 7.35 -0.47 -5.49
CA ALA A 35 8.54 -0.30 -6.29
C ALA A 35 9.30 0.98 -5.94
N GLU A 36 8.63 2.06 -5.56
CA GLU A 36 9.26 3.28 -5.05
C GLU A 36 9.96 3.03 -3.70
N ALA A 37 9.27 2.36 -2.77
CA ALA A 37 9.82 2.05 -1.45
C ALA A 37 10.85 0.90 -1.43
N ALA A 38 11.01 0.18 -2.54
CA ALA A 38 11.96 -0.93 -2.63
C ALA A 38 13.41 -0.45 -2.62
N ARG A 39 14.32 -1.21 -2.02
CA ARG A 39 15.77 -0.98 -2.19
C ARG A 39 16.23 -1.53 -3.54
N ALA A 40 17.51 -1.39 -3.85
CA ALA A 40 18.11 -1.92 -5.09
C ALA A 40 17.99 -3.45 -5.22
N ASP A 41 17.86 -4.17 -4.10
CA ASP A 41 17.64 -5.62 -4.02
C ASP A 41 16.19 -6.06 -4.32
N GLY A 42 15.28 -5.09 -4.53
CA GLY A 42 13.86 -5.30 -4.77
C GLY A 42 13.01 -5.51 -3.52
N GLU A 43 13.57 -5.40 -2.32
CA GLU A 43 12.83 -5.47 -1.06
C GLU A 43 12.34 -4.10 -0.60
N ALA A 44 11.04 -4.01 -0.32
CA ALA A 44 10.40 -2.89 0.32
C ALA A 44 10.01 -3.26 1.76
N GLY A 45 10.39 -2.41 2.72
CA GLY A 45 10.03 -2.55 4.13
C GLY A 45 11.04 -3.29 5.00
N PRO A 46 10.68 -3.64 6.25
CA PRO A 46 9.36 -3.44 6.86
C PRO A 46 9.03 -1.99 7.21
N TRP A 47 10.05 -1.12 7.23
CA TRP A 47 9.94 0.29 7.57
C TRP A 47 10.28 1.16 6.37
N VAL A 48 9.62 2.31 6.27
CA VAL A 48 9.89 3.37 5.30
C VAL A 48 10.25 4.62 6.07
N GLN A 49 11.31 5.31 5.62
CA GLN A 49 11.70 6.61 6.15
C GLN A 49 10.85 7.68 5.46
N VAL A 50 10.16 8.50 6.23
CA VAL A 50 9.38 9.63 5.74
C VAL A 50 9.99 10.89 6.30
N SER A 51 10.48 11.76 5.43
CA SER A 51 10.96 13.08 5.82
C SER A 51 9.76 14.01 6.00
N GLY A 52 9.55 14.52 7.21
CA GLY A 52 8.54 15.53 7.52
C GLY A 52 9.17 16.80 8.10
N ALA A 53 8.35 17.83 8.32
CA ALA A 53 8.78 19.09 8.91
C ALA A 53 9.38 18.93 10.33
N ALA A 54 9.03 17.86 11.04
CA ALA A 54 9.52 17.53 12.38
C ALA A 54 10.70 16.52 12.40
N GLY A 55 11.27 16.20 11.23
CA GLY A 55 12.37 15.23 11.09
C GLY A 55 11.99 13.95 10.33
N ALA A 56 12.90 12.97 10.33
CA ALA A 56 12.65 11.66 9.70
C ALA A 56 11.82 10.76 10.62
N GLU A 57 10.59 10.43 10.21
CA GLU A 57 9.71 9.47 10.86
C GLU A 57 9.90 8.08 10.23
N ARG A 58 9.94 7.04 11.07
CA ARG A 58 9.87 5.64 10.61
C ARG A 58 8.44 5.12 10.72
N VAL A 59 7.86 4.79 9.58
CA VAL A 59 6.51 4.21 9.50
C VAL A 59 6.55 2.81 8.90
N SER A 60 5.61 1.95 9.28
CA SER A 60 5.53 0.62 8.67
C SER A 60 5.16 0.75 7.18
N LEU A 61 5.68 -0.13 6.33
CA LEU A 61 5.41 -0.09 4.89
C LEU A 61 3.91 -0.10 4.58
N ARG A 62 3.13 -0.90 5.32
CA ARG A 62 1.67 -0.96 5.14
C ARG A 62 1.00 0.37 5.47
N ASP A 63 1.44 1.02 6.54
CA ASP A 63 0.88 2.30 6.97
C ASP A 63 1.27 3.41 6.00
N TRP A 64 2.52 3.40 5.54
CA TRP A 64 2.99 4.29 4.49
C TRP A 64 2.16 4.15 3.21
N LEU A 65 1.96 2.93 2.69
CA LEU A 65 1.13 2.68 1.50
C LEU A 65 -0.30 3.20 1.68
N ALA A 66 -0.91 2.97 2.85
CA ALA A 66 -2.25 3.45 3.15
C ALA A 66 -2.31 4.99 3.20
N ARG A 67 -1.30 5.64 3.78
CA ARG A 67 -1.13 7.11 3.80
C ARG A 67 -0.99 7.69 2.40
N GLN A 68 -0.17 7.09 1.53
CA GLN A 68 0.02 7.57 0.15
C GLN A 68 -1.26 7.49 -0.70
N LEU A 69 -2.12 6.51 -0.43
CA LEU A 69 -3.34 6.29 -1.22
C LEU A 69 -4.58 6.99 -0.65
N LEU A 70 -4.50 7.59 0.54
CA LEU A 70 -5.59 8.33 1.19
C LEU A 70 -6.15 9.48 0.31
N PRO A 71 -5.34 10.30 -0.37
CA PRO A 71 -5.84 11.36 -1.25
C PRO A 71 -6.72 10.85 -2.39
N LEU A 72 -6.46 9.64 -2.89
CA LEU A 72 -7.29 9.01 -3.94
C LEU A 72 -8.66 8.60 -3.40
N ALA A 73 -8.70 8.10 -2.16
CA ALA A 73 -9.96 7.78 -1.47
C ALA A 73 -10.72 9.04 -1.02
N ALA A 74 -10.03 10.17 -0.80
CA ALA A 74 -10.65 11.42 -0.37
C ALA A 74 -11.54 12.06 -1.45
N ARG A 75 -11.24 11.83 -2.73
CA ARG A 75 -12.05 12.30 -3.87
C ARG A 75 -13.30 11.46 -4.12
N ASP A 76 -13.47 10.37 -3.38
CA ASP A 76 -14.54 9.39 -3.60
C ASP A 76 -15.82 9.81 -2.84
N ARG A 77 -16.99 9.79 -3.51
CA ARG A 77 -18.30 10.16 -2.92
C ARG A 77 -18.62 9.38 -1.63
N ARG A 78 -17.97 8.24 -1.43
CA ARG A 78 -18.03 7.39 -0.23
C ARG A 78 -17.56 8.11 1.05
N ARG A 79 -16.72 9.15 0.95
CA ARG A 79 -16.22 9.88 2.13
C ARG A 79 -17.31 10.64 2.88
N ALA A 80 -18.29 11.21 2.17
CA ALA A 80 -19.44 11.86 2.81
C ALA A 80 -20.26 10.86 3.64
N GLY A 81 -20.51 9.67 3.08
CA GLY A 81 -21.18 8.58 3.81
C GLY A 81 -20.38 8.04 4.98
N LEU A 82 -19.05 7.95 4.85
CA LEU A 82 -18.17 7.55 5.96
C LEU A 82 -18.17 8.58 7.08
N ARG A 83 -18.08 9.87 6.73
CA ARG A 83 -18.14 10.97 7.70
C ARG A 83 -19.44 10.94 8.51
N ALA A 84 -20.58 10.78 7.84
CA ALA A 84 -21.87 10.69 8.51
C ALA A 84 -21.92 9.49 9.49
N LYS A 85 -21.40 8.33 9.09
CA LYS A 85 -21.31 7.14 9.97
C LYS A 85 -20.40 7.36 11.17
N VAL A 86 -19.25 8.02 10.97
CA VAL A 86 -18.29 8.33 12.04
C VAL A 86 -18.89 9.32 13.04
N ALA A 87 -19.52 10.40 12.56
CA ALA A 87 -20.19 11.38 13.41
C ALA A 87 -21.33 10.74 14.22
N ALA A 88 -22.17 9.91 13.58
CA ALA A 88 -23.24 9.19 14.26
C ALA A 88 -22.71 8.22 15.33
N ARG A 89 -21.60 7.51 15.05
CA ARG A 89 -20.95 6.60 16.02
C ARG A 89 -20.32 7.34 17.20
N LEU A 90 -19.75 8.51 16.97
CA LEU A 90 -19.13 9.32 18.02
C LEU A 90 -20.16 10.01 18.92
N GLY A 91 -21.38 10.24 18.42
CA GLY A 91 -22.37 11.06 19.13
C GLY A 91 -21.89 12.51 19.36
N SER A 92 -20.95 12.98 18.54
CA SER A 92 -20.28 14.27 18.69
C SER A 92 -20.43 15.10 17.42
N SER A 93 -20.82 16.37 17.59
CA SER A 93 -20.84 17.36 16.52
C SER A 93 -19.55 18.19 16.45
N ASP A 94 -18.60 17.97 17.37
CA ASP A 94 -17.28 18.59 17.35
C ASP A 94 -16.54 18.22 16.05
N PRO A 95 -16.31 19.19 15.15
CA PRO A 95 -15.69 18.94 13.86
C PRO A 95 -14.31 18.30 13.95
N ASP A 96 -13.50 18.69 14.94
CA ASP A 96 -12.11 18.24 15.06
C ASP A 96 -12.05 16.77 15.49
N ARG A 97 -12.90 16.38 16.45
CA ARG A 97 -13.04 14.98 16.86
C ARG A 97 -13.55 14.10 15.74
N VAL A 98 -14.53 14.59 14.96
CA VAL A 98 -15.06 13.86 13.82
C VAL A 98 -14.01 13.69 12.72
N GLU A 99 -13.22 14.72 12.42
CA GLU A 99 -12.14 14.63 11.43
C GLU A 99 -11.03 13.67 11.87
N ALA A 100 -10.60 13.73 13.14
CA ALA A 100 -9.58 12.83 13.66
C ALA A 100 -10.02 11.36 13.54
N ALA A 101 -11.24 11.05 14.00
CA ALA A 101 -11.81 9.71 13.89
C ALA A 101 -12.04 9.27 12.44
N LEU A 102 -12.42 10.20 11.55
CA LEU A 102 -12.57 9.92 10.13
C LEU A 102 -11.22 9.59 9.49
N ALA A 103 -10.15 10.29 9.86
CA ALA A 103 -8.81 10.02 9.38
C ALA A 103 -8.33 8.64 9.82
N GLU A 104 -8.56 8.25 11.09
CA GLU A 104 -8.25 6.92 11.60
C GLU A 104 -9.00 5.81 10.87
N GLU A 105 -10.32 5.98 10.69
CA GLU A 105 -11.17 5.03 9.98
C GLU A 105 -10.76 4.89 8.50
N ALA A 106 -10.51 6.02 7.83
CA ALA A 106 -10.04 6.03 6.44
C ALA A 106 -8.68 5.33 6.31
N LEU A 107 -7.78 5.53 7.27
CA LEU A 107 -6.50 4.82 7.31
C LEU A 107 -6.69 3.32 7.51
N ALA A 108 -7.58 2.89 8.41
CA ALA A 108 -7.89 1.48 8.64
C ALA A 108 -8.45 0.79 7.38
N ILE A 109 -9.41 1.43 6.71
CA ILE A 109 -9.95 0.97 5.41
C ILE A 109 -8.85 0.93 4.36
N GLY A 110 -7.98 1.95 4.32
CA GLY A 110 -6.82 2.00 3.44
C GLY A 110 -5.89 0.81 3.62
N LYS A 111 -5.54 0.47 4.87
CA LYS A 111 -4.71 -0.71 5.20
C LYS A 111 -5.36 -2.03 4.73
N ALA A 112 -6.68 -2.15 4.84
CA ALA A 112 -7.42 -3.31 4.34
C ALA A 112 -7.40 -3.40 2.80
N ASN A 113 -7.62 -2.27 2.10
CA ASN A 113 -7.54 -2.19 0.64
C ASN A 113 -6.13 -2.52 0.13
N VAL A 114 -5.09 -1.98 0.76
CA VAL A 114 -3.69 -2.32 0.44
C VAL A 114 -3.44 -3.82 0.63
N SER A 115 -3.92 -4.41 1.72
CA SER A 115 -3.74 -5.85 1.98
C SER A 115 -4.41 -6.72 0.91
N ARG A 116 -5.57 -6.31 0.41
CA ARG A 116 -6.25 -6.96 -0.71
C ARG A 116 -5.47 -6.80 -2.01
N ALA A 117 -5.07 -5.57 -2.35
CA ALA A 117 -4.28 -5.29 -3.55
C ALA A 117 -2.98 -6.09 -3.58
N VAL A 118 -2.24 -6.13 -2.47
CA VAL A 118 -1.02 -6.96 -2.35
C VAL A 118 -1.33 -8.44 -2.55
N SER A 119 -2.48 -8.93 -2.08
CA SER A 119 -2.85 -10.33 -2.31
C SER A 119 -3.11 -10.60 -3.80
N ASP A 120 -3.67 -9.64 -4.53
CA ASP A 120 -3.79 -9.73 -5.99
C ASP A 120 -2.43 -9.63 -6.69
N LEU A 121 -1.51 -8.79 -6.22
CA LEU A 121 -0.13 -8.72 -6.73
C LEU A 121 0.63 -10.03 -6.54
N VAL A 122 0.44 -10.70 -5.40
CA VAL A 122 1.00 -12.03 -5.13
C VAL A 122 0.40 -13.06 -6.08
N ARG A 123 -0.93 -13.05 -6.28
CA ARG A 123 -1.60 -13.94 -7.23
C ARG A 123 -1.14 -13.72 -8.67
N ALA A 124 -0.87 -12.47 -9.04
CA ALA A 124 -0.31 -12.10 -10.34
C ALA A 124 1.17 -12.45 -10.52
N GLY A 125 1.84 -12.96 -9.47
CA GLY A 125 3.28 -13.28 -9.50
C GLY A 125 4.20 -12.07 -9.51
N LEU A 126 3.69 -10.86 -9.25
CA LEU A 126 4.46 -9.61 -9.34
C LEU A 126 5.18 -9.25 -8.04
N VAL A 127 4.71 -9.78 -6.91
CA VAL A 127 5.26 -9.50 -5.57
C VAL A 127 5.30 -10.79 -4.75
N ARG A 128 6.37 -10.98 -3.97
CA ARG A 128 6.42 -11.95 -2.88
C ARG A 128 6.26 -11.25 -1.54
N ARG A 129 5.44 -11.82 -0.65
CA ARG A 129 5.20 -11.30 0.70
C ARG A 129 5.90 -12.15 1.74
N HIS A 130 6.68 -11.52 2.60
CA HIS A 130 7.17 -12.14 3.83
C HIS A 130 6.99 -11.17 5.01
N TYR A 131 7.37 -11.61 6.21
CA TYR A 131 7.17 -10.82 7.41
C TYR A 131 8.44 -10.73 8.25
N ALA A 132 8.78 -9.54 8.75
CA ALA A 132 9.99 -9.28 9.51
C ALA A 132 9.70 -8.62 10.85
N GLY A 133 10.56 -8.87 11.84
CA GLY A 133 10.50 -8.28 13.18
C GLY A 133 9.31 -8.71 14.05
N ARG A 134 9.22 -8.10 15.23
CA ARG A 134 8.07 -8.13 16.14
C ARG A 134 7.76 -6.68 16.55
N ILE A 135 6.48 -6.32 16.67
CA ILE A 135 6.08 -5.02 17.23
C ILE A 135 6.32 -5.09 18.74
N THR A 136 7.35 -4.42 19.24
CA THR A 136 7.72 -4.46 20.66
C THR A 136 6.83 -3.57 21.53
N ASP A 137 6.18 -2.58 20.93
CA ASP A 137 5.47 -1.52 21.68
C ASP A 137 3.95 -1.75 21.76
N HIS A 138 3.48 -2.96 21.42
CA HIS A 138 2.07 -3.32 21.58
C HIS A 138 1.83 -3.81 23.01
N CYS A 139 0.74 -3.36 23.64
CA CYS A 139 0.30 -3.77 24.97
C CYS A 139 0.16 -5.30 25.17
N ASN A 140 0.09 -6.08 24.08
CA ASN A 140 0.19 -7.53 24.10
C ASN A 140 1.60 -7.91 23.65
N ARG A 141 2.41 -8.51 24.55
CA ARG A 141 3.79 -9.02 24.33
C ARG A 141 3.82 -10.19 23.32
N GLY A 142 3.48 -9.89 22.07
CA GLY A 142 3.32 -10.82 20.96
C GLY A 142 3.09 -10.06 19.64
N GLY A 143 3.79 -8.94 19.46
CA GLY A 143 3.56 -8.02 18.35
C GLY A 143 3.53 -8.68 16.98
N ARG A 144 2.54 -8.31 16.17
CA ARG A 144 2.38 -8.81 14.80
C ARG A 144 3.67 -8.54 14.00
N ARG A 145 4.14 -9.52 13.23
CA ARG A 145 5.27 -9.31 12.31
C ARG A 145 4.90 -8.28 11.24
N LEU A 146 5.84 -7.44 10.84
CA LEU A 146 5.62 -6.38 9.86
C LEU A 146 5.79 -6.92 8.44
N ALA A 147 5.00 -6.40 7.50
CA ALA A 147 5.05 -6.88 6.12
C ALA A 147 6.29 -6.35 5.39
N VAL A 148 6.94 -7.23 4.64
CA VAL A 148 7.99 -6.90 3.69
C VAL A 148 7.58 -7.48 2.34
N TYR A 149 7.75 -6.67 1.29
CA TYR A 149 7.37 -7.05 -0.07
C TYR A 149 8.61 -7.10 -0.94
N ARG A 150 8.77 -8.17 -1.71
CA ARG A 150 9.87 -8.32 -2.66
C ARG A 150 9.30 -8.29 -4.07
N VAL A 151 9.77 -7.34 -4.87
CA VAL A 151 9.46 -7.21 -6.29
C VAL A 151 10.59 -7.86 -7.07
N ASP A 152 10.29 -8.67 -8.08
CA ASP A 152 11.35 -9.26 -8.90
C ASP A 152 12.05 -8.17 -9.73
N PRO A 153 13.40 -8.22 -9.88
CA PRO A 153 14.16 -7.15 -10.53
C PRO A 153 13.66 -6.76 -11.93
N PRO A 154 13.23 -7.69 -12.81
CA PRO A 154 12.66 -7.31 -14.10
C PRO A 154 11.38 -6.47 -13.99
N VAL A 155 10.49 -6.81 -13.04
CA VAL A 155 9.26 -6.05 -12.77
C VAL A 155 9.61 -4.67 -12.19
N LEU A 156 10.53 -4.65 -11.23
CA LEU A 156 11.01 -3.41 -10.60
C LEU A 156 11.59 -2.46 -11.65
N ASN A 157 12.42 -2.99 -12.56
CA ASN A 157 13.01 -2.22 -13.65
C ASN A 157 11.93 -1.71 -14.61
N ALA A 158 10.96 -2.54 -15.02
CA ALA A 158 9.89 -2.11 -15.91
C ALA A 158 9.02 -0.98 -15.33
N ILE A 159 8.84 -0.97 -14.00
CA ILE A 159 8.11 0.08 -13.28
C ILE A 159 8.96 1.35 -13.12
N ARG A 160 10.25 1.22 -12.76
CA ARG A 160 11.14 2.37 -12.49
C ARG A 160 11.76 3.00 -13.74
N SER A 161 11.90 2.26 -14.83
CA SER A 161 12.51 2.75 -16.07
C SER A 161 11.63 3.74 -16.82
N ARG A 162 10.43 4.02 -16.32
CA ARG A 162 9.53 5.02 -16.87
C ARG A 162 9.53 6.22 -15.93
N PRO A 163 9.78 7.44 -16.44
CA PRO A 163 9.49 8.65 -15.68
C PRO A 163 8.03 8.56 -15.22
N THR A 164 7.82 8.88 -13.94
CA THR A 164 6.52 8.98 -13.30
C THR A 164 5.53 9.58 -14.30
N LEU A 165 4.48 8.82 -14.67
CA LEU A 165 3.36 9.37 -15.44
C LEU A 165 2.65 10.37 -14.53
N VAL A 166 3.17 11.60 -14.51
CA VAL A 166 2.55 12.82 -13.98
C VAL A 166 2.21 13.69 -15.17
#